data_AF-A0A549YGF2-F1
#
_entry.id   AF-A0A549YGF2-F1
#
_cell.length_a   1.000
_cell.length_b   1.000
_cell.length_c   1.000
_cell.angle_alpha   90.00
_cell.angle_beta   90.00
_cell.angle_gamma   90.00
#
_symmetry.space_group_name_H-M   'P 1'
#
loop_
_entity.id
_entity.type
_entity.pdbx_description
1 polymer ?
#
loop_
_entity_poly.entity_id
_entity_poly.type
_entity_poly.pdbx_seq_one_letter_code
_entity_poly.pdbx_strand_id
1 'polypeptide(L)'
;MTRRSLFFIIVWVIILVLPAMMPIYYTPFYYVAAVILFLIGLYNIRHGNTDETFYRKWTKQRSKGFWLYVAGKGLWSTFTIAVVVSLGQLFGNDYTPPEIVTALSTGELIGVLLLMMLFGFASAIASWFENNKRYDRVINKRMENK
;
A
#
# COMPACT_ATOMS: atom_id res chain seq x y z
N MET A 1 20.24 3.01 -14.89
CA MET A 1 18.94 3.30 -14.25
C MET A 1 18.29 1.99 -13.85
N THR A 2 17.94 1.78 -12.57
CA THR A 2 17.35 0.49 -12.15
C THR A 2 15.90 0.39 -12.63
N ARG A 3 15.39 -0.82 -12.94
CA ARG A 3 13.98 -1.03 -13.36
C ARG A 3 12.97 -0.38 -12.39
N ARG A 4 13.31 -0.33 -11.09
CA ARG A 4 12.51 0.32 -10.04
C ARG A 4 12.45 1.84 -10.21
N SER A 5 13.55 2.48 -10.56
CA SER A 5 13.61 3.92 -10.81
C SER A 5 12.79 4.31 -12.04
N LEU A 6 12.81 3.48 -13.10
CA LEU A 6 12.02 3.74 -14.31
C LEU A 6 10.52 3.65 -14.02
N PHE A 7 10.09 2.57 -13.35
CA PHE A 7 8.68 2.41 -12.95
C PHE A 7 8.20 3.57 -12.08
N PHE A 8 9.03 4.00 -11.12
CA PHE A 8 8.72 5.15 -10.26
C PHE A 8 8.49 6.42 -11.08
N ILE A 9 9.35 6.73 -12.04
CA ILE A 9 9.19 7.92 -12.89
C ILE A 9 7.92 7.83 -13.75
N ILE A 10 7.64 6.67 -14.34
CA ILE A 10 6.41 6.47 -15.13
C ILE A 10 5.16 6.73 -14.27
N VAL A 11 5.10 6.15 -13.07
CA VAL A 11 3.99 6.38 -12.13
C VAL A 11 3.89 7.87 -11.77
N TRP A 12 5.02 8.54 -11.59
CA TRP A 12 5.06 9.98 -11.31
C TRP A 12 4.51 10.84 -12.43
N VAL A 13 4.87 10.55 -13.68
CA VAL A 13 4.34 11.25 -14.84
C VAL A 13 2.82 11.08 -14.92
N ILE A 14 2.32 9.86 -14.71
CA ILE A 14 0.87 9.60 -14.71
C ILE A 14 0.16 10.42 -13.63
N ILE A 15 0.67 10.44 -12.39
CA ILE A 15 0.08 11.23 -11.29
C ILE A 15 0.05 12.72 -11.64
N LEU A 16 1.11 13.27 -12.24
CA LEU A 16 1.15 14.70 -12.57
C LEU A 16 0.24 15.09 -13.73
N VAL A 17 -0.01 14.18 -14.67
CA VAL A 17 -0.87 14.42 -15.85
C VAL A 17 -2.35 14.24 -15.51
N LEU A 18 -2.69 13.45 -14.48
CA LEU A 18 -4.06 13.10 -14.12
C LEU A 18 -4.99 14.32 -13.89
N PRO A 19 -4.59 15.40 -13.19
CA PRO A 19 -5.41 16.61 -13.05
C PRO A 19 -5.66 17.38 -14.34
N ALA A 20 -4.81 17.20 -15.37
CA ALA A 20 -4.99 17.84 -16.66
C ALA A 20 -6.01 17.08 -17.54
N MET A 21 -6.22 15.79 -17.26
CA MET A 21 -7.15 14.95 -18.01
C MET A 21 -8.53 14.86 -17.37
N MET A 22 -8.65 15.08 -16.07
CA MET A 22 -9.90 14.95 -15.33
C MET A 22 -10.09 16.15 -14.39
N PRO A 23 -11.33 16.65 -14.23
CA PRO A 23 -11.62 17.72 -13.27
C PRO A 23 -11.40 17.19 -11.86
N ILE A 24 -10.40 17.73 -11.15
CA ILE A 24 -10.13 17.42 -9.75
C ILE A 24 -10.60 18.59 -8.89
N TYR A 25 -11.59 18.34 -8.03
CA TYR A 25 -12.23 19.37 -7.21
C TYR A 25 -11.24 20.10 -6.30
N TYR A 26 -10.35 19.37 -5.64
CA TYR A 26 -9.38 19.91 -4.69
C TYR A 26 -7.94 19.91 -5.25
N THR A 27 -7.75 20.53 -6.41
CA THR A 27 -6.48 20.53 -7.15
C THR A 27 -5.24 20.94 -6.33
N PRO A 28 -5.25 21.98 -5.48
CA PRO A 28 -4.08 22.32 -4.66
C PRO A 28 -3.67 21.20 -3.68
N PHE A 29 -4.64 20.59 -3.00
CA PHE A 29 -4.39 19.49 -2.07
C PHE A 29 -3.89 18.23 -2.77
N TYR A 30 -4.35 17.99 -4.00
CA TYR A 30 -3.83 16.91 -4.85
C TYR A 30 -2.32 17.06 -5.08
N TYR A 31 -1.86 18.25 -5.48
CA TYR A 31 -0.44 18.49 -5.72
C TYR A 31 0.40 18.40 -4.44
N VAL A 32 -0.12 18.85 -3.29
CA VAL A 32 0.56 18.69 -1.99
C VAL A 32 0.72 17.19 -1.66
N ALA A 33 -0.35 16.40 -1.80
CA ALA A 33 -0.30 14.96 -1.58
C ALA A 33 0.68 14.28 -2.54
N ALA A 34 0.69 14.70 -3.80
CA ALA A 34 1.65 14.22 -4.79
C ALA A 34 3.10 14.52 -4.35
N VAL A 35 3.44 15.77 -4.02
CA VAL A 35 4.80 16.11 -3.56
C VAL A 35 5.22 15.26 -2.34
N ILE A 36 4.31 15.05 -1.38
CA ILE A 36 4.59 14.19 -0.22
C ILE A 36 4.87 12.74 -0.65
N LEU A 37 4.05 12.16 -1.52
CA LEU A 37 4.27 10.81 -2.06
C LEU A 37 5.58 10.69 -2.84
N PHE A 38 6.00 11.75 -3.54
CA PHE A 38 7.25 11.79 -4.28
C PHE A 38 8.44 11.69 -3.32
N LEU A 39 8.43 12.51 -2.26
CA LEU A 39 9.47 12.52 -1.23
C LEU A 39 9.55 11.17 -0.51
N ILE A 40 8.41 10.56 -0.16
CA ILE A 40 8.35 9.22 0.43
C ILE A 40 8.95 8.18 -0.52
N GLY A 41 8.60 8.25 -1.81
CA GLY A 41 9.12 7.36 -2.83
C GLY A 41 10.63 7.45 -2.99
N LEU A 42 11.18 8.67 -3.07
CA LEU A 42 12.62 8.90 -3.12
C LEU A 42 13.32 8.37 -1.88
N TYR A 43 12.76 8.61 -0.70
CA TYR A 43 13.30 8.10 0.56
C TYR A 43 13.38 6.57 0.54
N ASN A 44 12.32 5.88 0.10
CA ASN A 44 12.27 4.42 0.01
C ASN A 44 13.24 3.83 -1.02
N ILE A 45 13.45 4.51 -2.16
CA ILE A 45 14.43 4.08 -3.16
C ILE A 45 15.85 4.18 -2.61
N ARG A 46 16.15 5.27 -1.88
CA ARG A 46 17.49 5.54 -1.34
C ARG A 46 17.82 4.69 -0.10
N HIS A 47 16.86 4.51 0.80
CA HIS A 47 17.02 3.78 2.06
C HIS A 47 16.41 2.38 2.02
N GLY A 48 16.35 1.77 0.83
CA GLY A 48 15.79 0.44 0.64
C GLY A 48 16.30 -0.53 1.71
N ASN A 49 15.39 -1.27 2.33
CA ASN A 49 15.73 -2.14 3.46
C ASN A 49 16.85 -3.12 3.06
N THR A 50 18.04 -2.89 3.63
CA THR A 50 19.15 -3.86 3.63
C THR A 50 18.65 -5.22 4.09
N ASP A 51 19.21 -6.30 3.57
CA ASP A 51 18.77 -7.65 3.93
C ASP A 51 18.88 -7.94 5.43
N GLU A 52 19.80 -7.28 6.15
CA GLU A 52 19.91 -7.38 7.61
C GLU A 52 18.73 -6.76 8.36
N THR A 53 18.33 -5.53 8.00
CA THR A 53 17.18 -4.87 8.64
C THR A 53 15.88 -5.59 8.32
N PHE A 54 15.74 -6.12 7.11
CA PHE A 54 14.64 -7.02 6.75
C PHE A 54 14.66 -8.27 7.63
N TYR A 55 15.79 -8.98 7.72
CA TYR A 55 15.91 -10.21 8.50
C TYR A 55 15.51 -9.99 9.96
N ARG A 56 16.10 -8.98 10.62
CA ARG A 56 15.79 -8.65 12.02
C ARG A 56 14.31 -8.33 12.24
N LYS A 57 13.70 -7.52 11.37
CA LYS A 57 12.28 -7.16 11.46
C LYS A 57 11.39 -8.37 11.19
N TRP A 58 11.72 -9.18 10.19
CA TRP A 58 10.92 -10.33 9.79
C TRP A 58 10.96 -11.45 10.83
N THR A 59 12.13 -11.78 11.40
CA THR A 59 12.24 -12.78 12.47
C THR A 59 11.33 -12.44 13.66
N LYS A 60 11.31 -11.17 14.08
CA LYS A 60 10.43 -10.70 15.16
C LYS A 60 8.93 -10.77 14.82
N GLN A 61 8.56 -10.57 13.56
CA GLN A 61 7.16 -10.66 13.15
C GLN A 61 6.72 -12.12 12.96
N ARG A 62 7.61 -12.96 12.40
CA ARG A 62 7.37 -14.39 12.19
C ARG A 62 7.16 -15.12 13.53
N SER A 63 7.84 -14.72 14.60
CA SER A 63 7.67 -15.32 15.93
C SER A 63 6.28 -15.11 16.54
N LYS A 64 5.51 -14.12 16.05
CA LYS A 64 4.12 -13.90 16.49
C LYS A 64 3.12 -14.87 15.84
N GLY A 65 3.55 -15.64 14.85
CA GLY A 65 2.71 -16.59 14.13
C GLY A 65 1.92 -15.99 12.97
N PHE A 66 1.44 -16.88 12.12
CA PHE A 66 0.76 -16.55 10.86
C PHE A 66 -0.51 -15.73 11.07
N TRP A 67 -1.42 -16.20 11.93
CA TRP A 67 -2.73 -15.57 12.11
C TRP A 67 -2.65 -14.15 12.67
N LEU A 68 -1.78 -13.89 13.65
CA LEU A 68 -1.59 -12.55 14.20
C LEU A 68 -1.00 -11.58 13.16
N TYR A 69 -0.05 -12.04 12.34
CA TYR A 69 0.48 -11.23 11.26
C TYR A 69 -0.58 -10.91 10.20
N VAL A 70 -1.30 -11.94 9.74
CA VAL A 70 -2.32 -11.80 8.71
C VAL A 70 -3.47 -10.92 9.18
N ALA A 71 -3.94 -11.07 10.42
CA ALA A 71 -4.97 -10.21 10.97
C ALA A 71 -4.52 -8.75 11.06
N GLY A 72 -3.35 -8.48 11.65
CA GLY A 72 -2.84 -7.12 11.81
C GLY A 72 -2.56 -6.44 10.46
N LYS A 73 -1.89 -7.14 9.54
CA LYS A 73 -1.59 -6.61 8.21
C LYS A 73 -2.81 -6.55 7.31
N GLY A 74 -3.74 -7.49 7.45
CA GLY A 74 -5.00 -7.53 6.74
C GLY A 74 -5.84 -6.30 7.07
N LEU A 75 -6.06 -6.04 8.37
CA LEU A 75 -6.75 -4.84 8.84
C LEU A 75 -6.06 -3.55 8.37
N TRP A 76 -4.73 -3.47 8.47
CA TRP A 76 -3.99 -2.32 7.98
C TRP A 76 -4.16 -2.11 6.46
N SER A 77 -4.17 -3.19 5.69
CA SER A 77 -4.37 -3.14 4.25
C SER A 77 -5.79 -2.72 3.90
N THR A 78 -6.80 -3.26 4.58
CA THR A 78 -8.21 -2.85 4.45
C THR A 78 -8.38 -1.37 4.75
N PHE A 79 -7.79 -0.89 5.86
CA PHE A 79 -7.81 0.53 6.22
C PHE A 79 -7.15 1.40 5.13
N THR A 80 -6.01 0.97 4.60
CA THR A 80 -5.33 1.69 3.51
C THR A 80 -6.21 1.76 2.26
N ILE A 81 -6.88 0.66 1.89
CA ILE A 81 -7.84 0.64 0.78
C ILE A 81 -8.97 1.63 1.06
N ALA A 82 -9.50 1.67 2.29
CA ALA A 82 -10.57 2.59 2.68
C ALA A 82 -10.16 4.04 2.46
N VAL A 83 -8.99 4.42 2.97
CA VAL A 83 -8.43 5.77 2.79
C VAL A 83 -8.27 6.10 1.31
N VAL A 84 -7.71 5.18 0.51
CA VAL A 84 -7.50 5.41 -0.93
C VAL A 84 -8.83 5.59 -1.66
N VAL A 85 -9.83 4.76 -1.38
CA VAL A 85 -11.17 4.86 -1.98
C VAL A 85 -11.84 6.17 -1.56
N SER A 86 -11.82 6.53 -0.28
CA SER A 86 -12.40 7.78 0.21
C SER A 86 -11.73 9.01 -0.40
N LEU A 87 -10.40 9.02 -0.52
CA LEU A 87 -9.69 10.11 -1.20
C LEU A 87 -10.06 10.16 -2.69
N GLY A 88 -10.16 9.01 -3.36
CA GLY A 88 -10.58 8.96 -4.76
C GLY A 88 -11.97 9.57 -4.98
N GLN A 89 -12.92 9.27 -4.11
CA GLN A 89 -14.27 9.84 -4.14
C GLN A 89 -14.28 11.33 -3.79
N LEU A 90 -13.50 11.76 -2.81
CA LEU A 90 -13.37 13.17 -2.43
C LEU A 90 -12.79 14.02 -3.57
N PHE A 91 -11.71 13.57 -4.19
CA PHE A 91 -11.03 14.34 -5.24
C PHE A 91 -11.73 14.24 -6.60
N GLY A 92 -12.37 13.11 -6.91
CA GLY A 92 -12.97 12.83 -8.21
C GLY A 92 -14.46 13.17 -8.31
N ASN A 93 -15.22 13.07 -7.20
CA ASN A 93 -16.68 13.22 -7.19
C ASN A 93 -17.18 14.20 -6.11
N ASP A 94 -16.28 14.90 -5.41
CA ASP A 94 -16.61 15.84 -4.32
C ASP A 94 -17.39 15.22 -3.14
N TYR A 95 -17.31 13.89 -2.97
CA TYR A 95 -17.98 13.22 -1.85
C TYR A 95 -17.09 13.17 -0.61
N THR A 96 -17.58 13.72 0.49
CA THR A 96 -16.96 13.56 1.80
C THR A 96 -17.17 12.13 2.35
N PRO A 97 -16.30 11.64 3.25
CA PRO A 97 -16.45 10.29 3.80
C PRO A 97 -17.83 9.97 4.38
N PRO A 98 -18.50 10.86 5.13
CA PRO A 98 -19.88 10.63 5.56
C PRO A 98 -20.86 10.48 4.40
N GLU A 99 -20.74 11.32 3.37
CA GLU A 99 -21.62 11.29 2.20
C GLU A 99 -21.49 9.98 1.42
N ILE A 100 -20.27 9.45 1.28
CA ILE A 100 -20.03 8.13 0.67
C ILE A 100 -20.80 7.04 1.41
N VAL A 101 -20.76 7.07 2.75
CA VAL A 101 -21.42 6.06 3.58
C VAL A 101 -22.94 6.20 3.50
N THR A 102 -23.47 7.41 3.48
CA THR A 102 -24.92 7.66 3.41
C THR A 102 -25.49 7.50 2.00
N ALA A 103 -24.67 7.60 0.96
CA ALA A 103 -25.09 7.44 -0.43
C ALA A 103 -25.33 5.97 -0.81
N LEU A 104 -24.74 5.03 -0.08
CA LEU A 104 -24.90 3.59 -0.32
C LEU A 104 -26.03 3.02 0.53
N SER A 105 -26.80 2.10 -0.03
CA SER A 105 -27.70 1.26 0.76
C SER A 105 -26.88 0.38 1.73
N THR A 106 -27.52 -0.06 2.82
CA THR A 106 -26.87 -0.93 3.82
C THR A 106 -26.24 -2.18 3.20
N GLY A 107 -26.91 -2.77 2.19
CA GLY A 107 -26.40 -3.96 1.48
C GLY A 107 -25.15 -3.67 0.67
N GLU A 108 -25.12 -2.55 -0.06
CA GLU A 108 -23.96 -2.13 -0.85
C GLU A 108 -22.78 -1.79 0.05
N LEU A 109 -23.02 -1.10 1.16
CA LEU A 109 -21.97 -0.77 2.13
C LEU A 109 -21.34 -2.05 2.72
N ILE A 110 -22.15 -3.03 3.11
CA ILE A 110 -21.66 -4.33 3.58
C ILE A 110 -20.86 -5.03 2.47
N GLY A 111 -21.34 -5.03 1.24
CA GLY A 111 -20.65 -5.62 0.10
C GLY A 111 -19.28 -5.00 -0.15
N VAL A 112 -19.19 -3.66 -0.13
CA VAL A 112 -17.93 -2.92 -0.27
C VAL A 112 -16.97 -3.25 0.87
N LEU A 113 -17.45 -3.25 2.12
CA LEU A 113 -16.62 -3.58 3.28
C LEU A 113 -16.07 -5.01 3.22
N LEU A 114 -16.91 -5.98 2.85
CA LEU A 114 -16.49 -7.37 2.66
C LEU A 114 -15.44 -7.49 1.56
N LEU A 115 -15.63 -6.79 0.43
CA LEU A 115 -14.69 -6.81 -0.68
C LEU A 115 -13.34 -6.20 -0.27
N MET A 116 -13.34 -5.08 0.44
CA MET A 116 -12.13 -4.45 0.95
C MET A 116 -11.39 -5.35 1.94
N MET A 117 -12.13 -6.02 2.84
CA MET A 117 -11.56 -7.00 3.75
C MET A 117 -10.95 -8.17 2.98
N LEU A 118 -11.66 -8.72 1.99
CA LEU A 118 -11.15 -9.82 1.16
C LEU A 118 -9.80 -9.47 0.54
N PHE A 119 -9.70 -8.31 -0.12
CA PHE A 119 -8.44 -7.87 -0.72
C PHE A 119 -7.36 -7.54 0.31
N GLY A 120 -7.72 -6.91 1.43
CA GLY A 120 -6.79 -6.60 2.51
C GLY A 120 -6.14 -7.86 3.09
N PHE A 121 -6.94 -8.88 3.39
CA PHE A 121 -6.46 -10.16 3.91
C PHE A 121 -5.71 -10.98 2.85
N ALA A 122 -6.19 -11.01 1.61
CA ALA A 122 -5.47 -11.69 0.51
C ALA A 122 -4.06 -11.10 0.31
N SER A 123 -3.94 -9.76 0.35
CA SER A 123 -2.65 -9.07 0.29
C SER A 123 -1.74 -9.41 1.49
N ALA A 124 -2.30 -9.50 2.69
CA ALA A 124 -1.55 -9.90 3.89
C ALA A 124 -1.02 -11.33 3.81
N ILE A 125 -1.83 -12.26 3.31
CA ILE A 125 -1.45 -13.66 3.07
C ILE A 125 -0.34 -13.74 2.02
N ALA A 126 -0.54 -13.11 0.86
CA ALA A 126 0.47 -13.07 -0.20
C ALA A 126 1.80 -12.52 0.31
N SER A 127 1.75 -11.43 1.10
CA SER A 127 2.94 -10.84 1.67
C SER A 127 3.64 -11.74 2.69
N TRP A 128 2.91 -12.54 3.47
CA TRP A 128 3.52 -13.52 4.37
C TRP A 128 4.35 -14.55 3.59
N PHE A 129 3.78 -15.12 2.53
CA PHE A 129 4.48 -16.10 1.70
C PHE A 129 5.69 -15.50 0.98
N GLU A 130 5.56 -14.30 0.42
CA GLU A 130 6.67 -13.62 -0.24
C GLU A 130 7.81 -13.29 0.73
N ASN A 131 7.48 -12.84 1.94
CA ASN A 131 8.48 -12.54 2.97
C ASN A 131 9.18 -13.80 3.47
N ASN A 132 8.48 -14.93 3.61
CA ASN A 132 9.13 -16.21 3.94
C ASN A 132 10.07 -16.66 2.82
N LYS A 133 9.66 -16.57 1.55
CA LYS A 133 10.53 -16.86 0.42
C LYS A 133 11.76 -15.94 0.38
N ARG A 134 11.62 -14.67 0.75
CA ARG A 134 12.76 -13.75 0.90
C ARG A 134 13.66 -14.15 2.07
N TYR A 135 13.08 -14.54 3.20
CA TYR A 135 13.81 -14.95 4.39
C TYR A 135 14.69 -16.18 4.14
N ASP A 136 14.14 -17.21 3.49
CA ASP A 136 14.88 -18.44 3.20
C ASP A 136 16.06 -18.18 2.25
N ARG A 137 15.90 -17.27 1.27
CA ARG A 137 17.00 -16.82 0.40
C ARG A 137 18.13 -16.12 1.17
N VAL A 138 17.79 -15.32 2.17
CA VAL A 138 18.80 -14.62 3.00
C VAL A 138 19.55 -15.62 3.88
N ILE A 139 18.87 -16.63 4.42
CA ILE A 139 19.49 -17.69 5.22
C ILE A 139 20.47 -18.52 4.39
N ASN A 140 20.05 -19.01 3.22
CA ASN A 140 20.89 -19.86 2.37
C ASN A 140 22.20 -19.16 1.98
N LYS A 141 22.12 -17.90 1.55
CA LYS A 141 23.30 -17.07 1.27
C LYS A 141 24.24 -16.89 2.47
N ARG A 142 23.71 -16.93 3.69
CA ARG A 142 24.51 -16.78 4.91
C ARG A 142 25.24 -18.08 5.29
N MET A 143 24.72 -19.23 4.88
CA MET A 143 25.35 -20.53 5.10
C MET A 143 26.45 -20.81 4.07
N GLU A 144 26.29 -20.36 2.82
CA GLU A 144 27.31 -20.50 1.77
C GLU A 144 28.59 -19.67 2.02
N ASN A 145 28.48 -18.60 2.80
CA ASN A 145 29.61 -17.69 3.11
C ASN A 145 30.32 -18.03 4.44
N LYS A 146 29.98 -19.14 5.08
CA LYS A 146 30.62 -19.63 6.31
C LYS A 146 31.48 -20.85 6.00
#